data_AF-G5J592-F1
#
_entry.id   AF-G5J592-F1
#
_cell.length_a   1.000
_cell.length_b   1.000
_cell.length_c   1.000
_cell.angle_alpha   90.00
_cell.angle_beta   90.00
_cell.angle_gamma   90.00
#
_symmetry.space_group_name_H-M   'P 1'
#
loop_
_entity.id
_entity.type
_entity.pdbx_description
1 polymer ?
#
loop_
_entity_poly.entity_id
_entity_poly.type
_entity_poly.pdbx_seq_one_letter_code
_entity_poly.pdbx_strand_id
1 'polypeptide(L)'
;MNIISDIIYKATHQTAINPNTGEQEKLFNPQTQQWKDHFKWNEDGTEVRGITPEGMTTISALKMNGPQMIRVSRMWVKLREHPPLI
;
A
#
# COMPACT_ATOMS: atom_id res chain seq x y z
N MET A 1 5.54 29.14 -1.34
CA MET A 1 5.08 27.77 -1.07
C MET A 1 4.33 27.31 -2.32
N ASN A 2 5.01 26.59 -3.22
CA ASN A 2 4.49 26.28 -4.54
C ASN A 2 3.69 24.97 -4.46
N ILE A 3 2.37 25.07 -4.31
CA ILE A 3 1.47 23.92 -4.10
C ILE A 3 1.61 22.86 -5.23
N ILE A 4 2.11 23.26 -6.40
CA ILE A 4 2.32 22.38 -7.55
C ILE A 4 3.49 21.40 -7.32
N SER A 5 4.56 21.77 -6.61
CA SER A 5 5.70 20.86 -6.40
C SER A 5 5.36 19.71 -5.45
N ASP A 6 4.53 19.96 -4.43
CA ASP A 6 4.16 18.95 -3.44
C ASP A 6 3.16 17.92 -4.01
N ILE A 7 2.28 18.35 -4.93
CA ILE A 7 1.40 17.46 -5.68
C ILE A 7 2.22 16.56 -6.62
N ILE A 8 3.21 17.14 -7.31
CA ILE A 8 4.09 16.38 -8.21
C ILE A 8 4.97 15.41 -7.42
N TYR A 9 5.53 15.79 -6.26
CA TYR A 9 6.37 14.92 -5.42
C TYR A 9 5.61 13.68 -4.92
N LYS A 10 4.32 13.84 -4.55
CA LYS A 10 3.45 12.72 -4.15
C LYS A 10 3.01 11.86 -5.35
N ALA A 11 2.94 12.43 -6.55
CA ALA A 11 2.52 11.77 -7.78
C ALA A 11 3.64 11.11 -8.61
N THR A 12 4.93 11.35 -8.29
CA THR A 12 6.04 11.00 -9.20
C THR A 12 6.71 9.66 -8.92
N HIS A 13 6.34 8.92 -7.87
CA HIS A 13 6.79 7.54 -7.72
C HIS A 13 5.79 6.63 -8.43
N GLN A 14 5.97 6.48 -9.75
CA GLN A 14 5.22 5.52 -10.58
C GLN A 14 5.87 4.14 -10.60
N THR A 15 7.11 4.04 -10.10
CA THR A 15 7.89 2.80 -10.05
C THR A 15 8.73 2.75 -8.78
N ALA A 16 9.07 1.55 -8.34
CA ALA A 16 10.08 1.31 -7.30
C ALA A 16 10.85 0.02 -7.60
N ILE A 17 11.98 -0.16 -6.92
CA ILE A 17 12.72 -1.42 -6.98
C ILE A 17 12.01 -2.44 -6.11
N ASN A 18 11.63 -3.57 -6.69
CA ASN A 18 11.12 -4.71 -5.94
C ASN A 18 12.24 -5.25 -5.05
N PRO A 19 12.07 -5.29 -3.72
CA PRO A 19 13.12 -5.73 -2.81
C PRO A 19 13.48 -7.22 -2.94
N ASN A 20 12.59 -8.04 -3.51
CA ASN A 20 12.78 -9.48 -3.65
C ASN A 20 13.51 -9.86 -4.94
N THR A 21 13.28 -9.11 -6.02
CA THR A 21 13.86 -9.40 -7.35
C THR A 21 14.97 -8.43 -7.76
N GLY A 22 15.00 -7.23 -7.18
CA GLY A 22 15.88 -6.14 -7.58
C GLY A 22 15.44 -5.42 -8.86
N GLU A 23 14.32 -5.82 -9.46
CA GLU A 23 13.82 -5.24 -10.70
C GLU A 23 12.99 -3.97 -10.45
N GLN A 24 13.00 -3.04 -11.41
CA GLN A 24 12.12 -1.88 -11.37
C GLN A 24 10.71 -2.28 -11.79
N GLU A 25 9.77 -2.18 -10.86
CA GLU A 25 8.36 -2.47 -11.09
C GLU A 25 7.52 -1.19 -10.96
N LYS A 26 6.34 -1.20 -11.58
CA LYS A 26 5.36 -0.14 -11.39
C LYS A 26 4.82 -0.16 -9.96
N LEU A 27 4.39 1.00 -9.51
CA LEU A 27 3.60 1.15 -8.29
C LEU A 27 2.12 1.18 -8.66
N PHE A 28 1.29 0.67 -7.76
CA PHE A 28 -0.15 0.66 -7.92
C PHE A 28 -0.71 2.06 -8.13
N ASN A 29 -1.57 2.20 -9.13
CA ASN A 29 -2.28 3.40 -9.48
C ASN A 29 -3.78 3.27 -9.17
N PRO A 30 -4.27 3.85 -8.05
CA PRO A 30 -5.68 3.76 -7.67
C PRO A 30 -6.64 4.46 -8.66
N GLN A 31 -6.14 5.30 -9.58
CA GLN A 31 -6.99 5.95 -10.59
C GLN A 31 -7.38 5.00 -11.72
N THR A 32 -6.60 3.94 -11.96
CA THR A 32 -6.78 3.04 -13.11
C THR A 32 -6.87 1.56 -12.72
N GLN A 33 -6.50 1.20 -11.48
CA GLN A 33 -6.44 -0.18 -11.01
C GLN A 33 -7.35 -0.39 -9.80
N GLN A 34 -7.93 -1.58 -9.68
CA GLN A 34 -8.79 -1.92 -8.55
C GLN A 34 -7.95 -2.47 -7.40
N TRP A 35 -8.23 -1.99 -6.18
CA TRP A 35 -7.50 -2.41 -4.98
C TRP A 35 -7.51 -3.93 -4.77
N LYS A 36 -8.67 -4.57 -4.91
CA LYS A 36 -8.86 -6.01 -4.69
C LYS A 36 -8.10 -6.91 -5.66
N ASP A 37 -7.66 -6.38 -6.81
CA ASP A 37 -6.90 -7.14 -7.81
C ASP A 37 -5.40 -7.20 -7.44
N HIS A 38 -4.94 -6.28 -6.60
CA HIS A 38 -3.52 -6.13 -6.22
C HIS A 38 -3.25 -6.40 -4.74
N PHE A 39 -4.26 -6.25 -3.89
CA PHE A 39 -4.11 -6.34 -2.45
C PHE A 39 -5.22 -7.16 -1.79
N LYS A 40 -4.87 -7.77 -0.67
CA LYS A 40 -5.79 -8.35 0.30
C LYS A 40 -5.34 -8.01 1.71
N TRP A 41 -6.26 -8.06 2.68
CA TRP A 41 -5.85 -8.09 4.08
C TRP A 41 -5.35 -9.49 4.45
N ASN A 42 -4.42 -9.57 5.41
CA ASN A 42 -4.12 -10.83 6.08
C ASN A 42 -5.31 -11.27 6.98
N GLU A 43 -5.23 -12.48 7.52
CA GLU A 43 -6.35 -13.10 8.26
C GLU A 43 -6.79 -12.30 9.50
N ASP A 44 -5.86 -11.63 10.17
CA ASP A 44 -6.17 -10.80 11.34
C ASP A 44 -6.59 -9.36 10.98
N GLY A 45 -6.55 -9.00 9.70
CA GLY A 45 -6.92 -7.68 9.21
C GLY A 45 -5.98 -6.57 9.63
N THR A 46 -4.75 -6.85 10.03
CA THR A 46 -3.82 -5.82 10.52
C THR A 46 -2.77 -5.39 9.50
N GLU A 47 -2.57 -6.18 8.44
CA GLU A 47 -1.57 -5.97 7.41
C GLU A 47 -2.15 -6.11 6.01
N VAL A 48 -1.71 -5.24 5.10
CA VAL A 48 -1.98 -5.39 3.67
C VAL A 48 -1.01 -6.40 3.08
N ARG A 49 -1.50 -7.32 2.25
CA ARG A 49 -0.73 -8.30 1.50
C ARG A 49 -0.88 -8.04 0.01
N GLY A 50 0.25 -7.90 -0.68
CA GLY A 50 0.29 -7.80 -2.13
C GLY A 50 0.08 -9.18 -2.73
N ILE A 51 -0.87 -9.31 -3.66
CA ILE A 51 -1.14 -10.56 -4.39
C ILE A 51 -0.59 -10.53 -5.82
N THR A 52 0.00 -9.41 -6.21
CA THR A 52 0.77 -9.21 -7.45
C THR A 52 2.16 -8.66 -7.11
N PRO A 53 3.16 -8.81 -8.01
CA PRO A 53 4.46 -8.16 -7.84
C PRO A 53 4.34 -6.65 -7.59
N GLU A 54 3.52 -5.98 -8.40
CA GLU A 54 3.21 -4.55 -8.26
C GLU A 54 2.66 -4.21 -6.86
N GLY A 55 1.74 -5.02 -6.33
CA GLY A 55 1.19 -4.83 -4.99
C GLY A 55 2.25 -5.03 -3.89
N MET A 56 3.10 -6.05 -4.01
CA MET A 56 4.20 -6.28 -3.07
C MET A 56 5.22 -5.13 -3.08
N THR A 57 5.62 -4.70 -4.27
CA THR A 57 6.52 -3.56 -4.46
C THR A 57 5.91 -2.28 -3.91
N THR A 58 4.61 -2.07 -4.12
CA THR A 58 3.86 -0.92 -3.57
C THR A 58 3.87 -0.92 -2.05
N ILE A 59 3.57 -2.04 -1.41
CA ILE A 59 3.55 -2.14 0.07
C ILE A 59 4.92 -1.77 0.65
N SER A 60 5.99 -2.28 0.05
CA SER A 60 7.36 -2.02 0.49
C SER A 60 7.75 -0.56 0.26
N ALA A 61 7.55 -0.05 -0.96
CA ALA A 61 7.91 1.31 -1.35
C ALA A 61 7.16 2.37 -0.53
N LEU A 62 5.86 2.17 -0.30
CA LEU A 62 5.02 3.10 0.46
C LEU A 62 4.98 2.80 1.96
N LYS A 63 5.70 1.77 2.43
CA LYS A 63 5.77 1.36 3.83
C LYS A 63 4.38 1.17 4.46
N MET A 64 3.46 0.56 3.71
CA MET A 64 2.05 0.47 4.10
C MET A 64 1.82 -0.30 5.40
N ASN A 65 2.70 -1.26 5.70
CA ASN A 65 2.69 -2.05 6.94
C ASN A 65 3.71 -1.55 7.97
N GLY A 66 3.96 -0.25 8.05
CA GLY A 66 4.83 0.32 9.07
C GLY A 66 4.33 0.04 10.50
N PRO A 67 5.20 -0.01 11.53
CA PRO A 67 4.81 -0.37 12.89
C PRO A 67 3.64 0.45 13.46
N GLN A 68 3.58 1.73 13.12
CA GLN A 68 2.49 2.61 13.55
C GLN A 68 1.16 2.27 12.89
N MET A 69 1.16 1.91 11.59
CA MET A 69 -0.06 1.50 10.88
C MET A 69 -0.59 0.19 11.42
N ILE A 70 0.26 -0.82 11.58
CA ILE A 70 -0.12 -2.09 12.20
C ILE A 70 -0.71 -1.87 13.61
N ARG A 71 -0.10 -0.98 14.41
CA ARG A 71 -0.60 -0.66 15.74
C ARG A 71 -2.01 -0.06 15.70
N VAL A 72 -2.29 0.86 14.78
CA VAL A 72 -3.62 1.46 14.60
C VAL A 72 -4.62 0.42 14.08
N SER A 73 -4.26 -0.36 13.06
CA SER A 73 -5.12 -1.44 12.53
C SER A 73 -5.52 -2.43 13.62
N ARG A 74 -4.60 -2.82 14.51
CA ARG A 74 -4.92 -3.67 15.67
C ARG A 74 -5.96 -3.04 16.61
N MET A 75 -5.94 -1.72 16.80
CA MET A 75 -6.96 -1.05 17.61
C MET A 75 -8.33 -1.08 16.92
N TRP A 76 -8.38 -0.85 15.60
CA TRP A 76 -9.62 -0.86 14.85
C TRP A 76 -10.22 -2.25 14.68
N VAL A 77 -9.39 -3.28 14.52
CA VAL A 77 -9.82 -4.69 14.53
C VAL A 77 -10.49 -5.04 15.87
N LYS A 78 -9.93 -4.57 17.01
CA LYS A 78 -10.57 -4.75 18.33
C LYS A 78 -11.93 -4.07 18.44
N LEU A 79 -12.12 -2.96 17.71
CA LEU A 79 -13.39 -2.25 17.62
C LEU A 79 -14.34 -2.84 16.57
N ARG A 80 -13.93 -3.87 15.81
CA ARG A 80 -14.66 -4.47 14.69
C ARG A 80 -14.95 -3.52 13.51
N GLU A 81 -14.16 -2.45 13.39
CA GLU A 81 -14.25 -1.45 12.31
C GLU A 81 -13.30 -1.76 11.14
N HIS A 82 -12.48 -2.81 11.27
CA HIS A 82 -11.44 -3.19 10.31
C HIS A 82 -11.25 -4.72 10.30
N PRO A 83 -10.90 -5.35 9.16
CA PRO A 83 -10.72 -4.75 7.84
C PRO A 83 -12.04 -4.38 7.17
N PRO A 84 -12.04 -3.36 6.28
CA PRO A 84 -13.22 -3.02 5.50
C PRO A 84 -13.62 -4.20 4.61
N LEU A 85 -14.92 -4.37 4.41
CA LEU A 85 -15.47 -5.25 3.38
C LEU A 85 -15.18 -4.57 2.02
N ILE A 86 -14.21 -5.10 1.27
CA ILE A 86 -13.79 -4.59 -0.04
C ILE A 86 -14.35 -5.45 -1.17
#